data_AF-A0A3B8SU97-F1
#
_entry.id   AF-A0A3B8SU97-F1
#
_cell.length_a   1.000
_cell.length_b   1.000
_cell.length_c   1.000
_cell.angle_alpha   90.00
_cell.angle_beta   90.00
_cell.angle_gamma   90.00
#
_symmetry.space_group_name_H-M   'P 1'
#
loop_
_entity.id
_entity.type
_entity.pdbx_description
1 polymer ?
#
loop_
_entity_poly.entity_id
_entity_poly.type
_entity_poly.pdbx_seq_one_letter_code
_entity_poly.pdbx_strand_id
1 'polypeptide(L)' 'VGDKVEIIKDNNHLQEISNHLNTIPYEVICSISKRVPRIYK' A
#
# COMPACT_ATOMS: atom_id res chain seq x y z
N VAL A 1 4.88 17.94 -11.91
CA VAL A 1 5.85 16.83 -12.12
C VAL A 1 6.88 16.93 -11.02
N GLY A 2 7.00 15.87 -10.20
CA GLY A 2 7.75 15.93 -8.93
C GLY A 2 6.87 16.09 -7.70
N ASP A 3 5.55 16.16 -7.89
CA ASP A 3 4.58 16.22 -6.81
C ASP A 3 4.53 14.88 -6.06
N LYS A 4 4.46 14.94 -4.72
CA LYS A 4 4.33 13.74 -3.89
C LYS A 4 2.87 13.31 -3.85
N VAL A 5 2.66 12.00 -3.96
CA VAL A 5 1.33 11.38 -3.89
C VAL A 5 1.34 10.27 -2.86
N GLU A 6 0.19 10.07 -2.21
CA GLU A 6 -0.03 8.99 -1.25
C GLU A 6 -0.79 7.85 -1.93
N ILE A 7 -0.16 6.66 -1.99
CA ILE A 7 -0.72 5.48 -2.66
C ILE A 7 -1.51 4.61 -1.68
N ILE A 8 -1.04 4.46 -0.44
CA ILE A 8 -1.73 3.72 0.63
C ILE A 8 -1.79 4.67 1.82
N LYS A 9 -2.99 4.89 2.37
CA LYS A 9 -3.25 5.92 3.38
C LYS A 9 -3.53 5.30 4.75
N ASP A 10 -4.67 4.64 4.86
CA ASP A 10 -5.20 4.06 6.09
C ASP A 10 -5.72 2.63 5.87
N ASN A 11 -6.20 1.99 6.94
CA ASN A 11 -6.71 0.63 6.89
C ASN A 11 -7.94 0.48 5.97
N ASN A 12 -8.78 1.52 5.86
CA ASN A 12 -9.94 1.47 4.98
C ASN A 12 -9.51 1.50 3.52
N HIS A 13 -8.57 2.37 3.15
CA HIS A 13 -8.02 2.38 1.80
C HIS A 13 -7.30 1.07 1.46
N LEU A 14 -6.62 0.45 2.43
CA LEU A 14 -6.01 -0.87 2.23
C LEU A 14 -7.06 -1.95 1.93
N GLN A 15 -8.22 -1.91 2.61
CA GLN A 15 -9.35 -2.78 2.33
C GLN A 15 -9.95 -2.55 0.95
N GLU A 16 -10.11 -1.29 0.54
CA GLU A 16 -10.59 -0.94 -0.81
C GLU A 16 -9.64 -1.49 -1.89
N ILE A 17 -8.32 -1.32 -1.70
CA ILE A 17 -7.29 -1.85 -2.60
C ILE A 17 -7.35 -3.38 -2.66
N SER A 18 -7.46 -4.05 -1.51
CA SER A 18 -7.52 -5.51 -1.49
C SER A 18 -8.79 -6.03 -2.16
N ASN A 19 -9.93 -5.37 -1.94
CA ASN A 19 -11.19 -5.71 -2.60
C ASN A 19 -11.10 -5.51 -4.12
N HIS A 20 -10.49 -4.40 -4.58
CA HIS A 20 -10.28 -4.15 -6.00
C HIS A 20 -9.35 -5.18 -6.66
N LEU A 21 -8.37 -5.69 -5.91
CA LEU A 21 -7.44 -6.74 -6.34
C LEU A 21 -7.97 -8.17 -6.10
N ASN A 22 -9.18 -8.32 -5.56
CA ASN A 22 -9.78 -9.60 -5.15
C ASN A 22 -8.86 -10.45 -4.23
N THR A 23 -8.21 -9.78 -3.28
CA THR A 23 -7.29 -10.38 -2.29
C THR A 23 -7.61 -9.88 -0.88
N ILE A 24 -6.81 -10.31 0.11
CA ILE A 24 -6.84 -9.86 1.48
C ILE A 24 -5.86 -8.69 1.72
N PRO A 25 -6.14 -7.80 2.69
CA PRO A 25 -5.28 -6.66 3.02
C PRO A 25 -3.82 -7.03 3.30
N TYR A 26 -3.59 -8.18 3.95
CA TYR A 26 -2.25 -8.64 4.31
C TYR A 26 -1.38 -8.98 3.08
N GLU A 27 -1.98 -9.52 2.03
CA GLU A 27 -1.24 -9.85 0.80
C GLU A 27 -0.75 -8.57 0.10
N VAL A 28 -1.54 -7.51 0.14
CA VAL A 28 -1.17 -6.18 -0.40
C VAL A 28 0.05 -5.62 0.34
N ILE A 29 0.08 -5.71 1.67
CA ILE A 29 1.24 -5.26 2.47
C ILE A 29 2.47 -6.13 2.17
N CYS A 30 2.31 -7.46 2.15
CA CYS A 30 3.38 -8.40 1.88
C CYS A 30 3.98 -8.25 0.48
N SER A 31 3.17 -7.78 -0.48
CA SER A 31 3.59 -7.53 -1.86
C SER A 31 4.50 -6.30 -2.02
N ILE A 32 4.72 -5.49 -0.97
CA ILE A 32 5.60 -4.33 -1.04
C ILE A 32 7.06 -4.78 -1.22
N SER A 33 7.54 -4.61 -2.45
CA SER A 33 8.88 -5.03 -2.88
C SER A 33 10.00 -4.38 -2.05
N LYS A 34 11.18 -5.01 -2.06
CA LYS A 34 12.39 -4.50 -1.41
C LYS A 34 12.90 -3.17 -1.99
N ARG A 35 12.42 -2.74 -3.17
CA ARG A 35 12.79 -1.46 -3.78
C ARG A 35 12.22 -0.25 -3.04
N VAL A 36 11.13 -0.43 -2.29
CA VAL A 36 10.52 0.64 -1.52
C VAL A 36 11.29 0.82 -0.21
N PRO A 37 11.90 2.00 0.05
CA PRO A 37 12.64 2.25 1.27
C PRO A 37 11.70 2.26 2.48
N ARG A 38 12.11 1.60 3.57
CA ARG A 38 11.38 1.54 4.84
C ARG A 38 12.01 2.54 5.81
N ILE A 39 11.25 3.54 6.21
CA ILE A 39 11.68 4.58 7.15
C ILE A 39 10.89 4.36 8.45
N TYR A 40 11.59 3.98 9.52
CA TYR A 40 11.01 3.82 10.85
C TYR A 40 11.18 5.11 11.64
N LYS A 41 10.15 5.51 12.39
CA LYS A 41 10.17 6.64 13.32
C LYS A 41 10.42 6.16 14.74
#